data_AF-I8QSG2-F1
#
_entry.id   AF-I8QSG2-F1
#
_cell.length_a   1.000
_cell.length_b   1.000
_cell.length_c   1.000
_cell.angle_alpha   90.00
_cell.angle_beta   90.00
_cell.angle_gamma   90.00
#
_symmetry.space_group_name_H-M   'P 1'
#
loop_
_entity.id
_entity.type
_entity.pdbx_description
1 polymer ?
#
loop_
_entity_poly.entity_id
_entity_poly.type
_entity_poly.pdbx_seq_one_letter_code
_entity_poly.pdbx_strand_id
1 'polypeptide(L)'
;MIIGAVAVVVTGGGTAAAFAAFAPATVTDQIRCYSRASLDGGDDNLFGTSAAQATAADGSKTVIPAAEVCSTLWRYGLLAPDSRGAVHVPSDAEPTRSAPPLVACALRNGIAAVFPGDDNTCTALCLPRLAE
;
A
#
# COMPACT_ATOMS: atom_id res chain seq x y z
N MET A 1 35.93 -36.89 21.16
CA MET A 1 35.47 -36.51 22.52
C MET A 1 36.22 -35.24 22.89
N ILE A 2 35.46 -34.24 23.36
CA ILE A 2 35.82 -33.01 24.11
C ILE A 2 36.62 -31.83 23.50
N ILE A 3 35.90 -30.68 23.42
CA ILE A 3 36.22 -29.29 23.86
C ILE A 3 37.31 -28.56 23.04
N GLY A 4 37.15 -27.36 22.48
CA GLY A 4 36.20 -26.26 22.68
C GLY A 4 36.98 -24.94 22.63
N ALA A 5 36.53 -23.95 21.86
CA ALA A 5 36.98 -22.56 21.98
C ALA A 5 35.77 -21.66 21.72
N VAL A 6 35.16 -21.21 22.81
CA VAL A 6 34.06 -20.25 22.81
C VAL A 6 34.69 -18.87 22.71
N ALA A 7 34.55 -18.20 21.56
CA ALA A 7 34.78 -16.76 21.47
C ALA A 7 33.42 -16.06 21.53
N VAL A 8 33.02 -15.71 22.75
CA VAL A 8 31.90 -14.79 23.01
C VAL A 8 32.36 -13.41 22.56
N VAL A 9 31.82 -12.92 21.44
CA VAL A 9 31.88 -11.49 21.10
C VAL A 9 30.49 -10.93 21.35
N VAL A 10 30.29 -10.42 22.57
CA VAL A 10 29.21 -9.50 22.89
C VAL A 10 29.78 -8.10 22.74
N THR A 11 29.45 -7.44 21.63
CA THR A 11 29.58 -5.98 21.52
C THR A 11 28.49 -5.45 20.62
N GLY A 12 27.68 -4.54 21.17
CA GLY A 12 26.94 -3.55 20.39
C GLY A 12 25.49 -3.90 20.13
N GLY A 13 24.63 -3.57 21.09
CA GLY A 13 23.21 -3.38 20.82
C GLY A 13 23.03 -2.32 19.75
N GLY A 14 22.41 -2.75 18.66
CA GLY A 14 21.91 -1.95 17.58
C GLY A 14 21.23 -2.97 16.69
N THR A 15 19.90 -3.05 16.77
CA THR A 15 19.14 -3.83 15.81
C THR A 15 19.59 -3.35 14.45
N ALA A 16 20.37 -4.18 13.75
CA ALA A 16 20.51 -4.03 12.32
C ALA A 16 19.08 -4.06 11.81
N ALA A 17 18.53 -2.89 11.50
CA ALA A 17 17.38 -2.81 10.63
C ALA A 17 17.88 -3.53 9.39
N ALA A 18 17.48 -4.79 9.26
CA ALA A 18 17.68 -5.52 8.04
C ALA A 18 16.90 -4.72 7.01
N PHE A 19 17.58 -3.79 6.35
CA PHE A 19 17.28 -3.39 4.98
C PHE A 19 17.59 -4.63 4.12
N ALA A 20 16.88 -5.72 4.41
CA ALA A 20 16.82 -6.89 3.59
C ALA A 20 16.11 -6.41 2.35
N ALA A 21 16.91 -6.00 1.37
CA ALA A 21 16.60 -5.99 -0.05
C ALA A 21 15.11 -6.09 -0.34
N PHE A 22 14.36 -5.04 0.02
CA PHE A 22 13.07 -4.83 -0.60
C PHE A 22 13.48 -4.38 -2.00
N ALA A 23 13.52 -5.34 -2.93
CA ALA A 23 13.36 -5.01 -4.34
C ALA A 23 12.23 -3.97 -4.40
N PRO A 24 12.39 -2.86 -5.14
CA PRO A 24 11.30 -1.90 -5.32
C PRO A 24 10.11 -2.77 -5.64
N ALA A 25 9.12 -2.77 -4.74
CA ALA A 25 8.07 -3.77 -4.77
C ALA A 25 7.61 -3.81 -6.22
N THR A 26 7.58 -4.99 -6.84
CA THR A 26 7.20 -5.21 -8.24
C THR A 26 5.70 -4.89 -8.37
N VAL A 27 5.37 -3.64 -8.05
CA VAL A 27 4.11 -2.94 -7.96
C VAL A 27 4.07 -2.21 -9.27
N THR A 28 3.48 -2.79 -10.29
CA THR A 28 3.20 -1.95 -11.46
C THR A 28 1.87 -2.23 -12.11
N ASP A 29 1.14 -3.26 -11.72
CA ASP A 29 -0.16 -3.55 -12.35
C ASP A 29 -1.34 -3.57 -11.37
N GLN A 30 -1.12 -3.53 -10.05
CA GLN A 30 -2.22 -3.51 -9.09
C GLN A 30 -1.94 -2.63 -7.86
N ILE A 31 -2.88 -1.73 -7.56
CA ILE A 31 -2.94 -0.86 -6.39
C ILE A 31 -4.24 -1.19 -5.67
N ARG A 32 -4.20 -1.40 -4.35
CA ARG A 32 -5.38 -1.60 -3.50
C ARG A 32 -5.70 -0.30 -2.78
N CYS A 33 -6.84 0.30 -3.10
CA CYS A 33 -7.33 1.50 -2.44
C CYS A 33 -8.34 1.09 -1.37
N TYR A 34 -8.05 1.37 -0.11
CA TYR A 34 -8.92 1.02 1.01
C TYR A 34 -9.87 2.18 1.37
N SER A 35 -11.07 1.83 1.81
CA SER A 35 -12.08 2.75 2.34
C SER A 35 -11.92 3.05 3.83
N ARG A 36 -11.08 2.28 4.53
CA ARG A 36 -10.74 2.43 5.95
C ARG A 36 -9.35 1.87 6.26
N ALA A 37 -8.72 2.34 7.32
CA ALA A 37 -7.42 1.85 7.80
C ALA A 37 -7.53 0.48 8.51
N SER A 38 -7.87 -0.57 7.77
CA SER A 38 -7.97 -1.93 8.33
C SER A 38 -7.70 -2.98 7.25
N LEU A 39 -7.02 -4.05 7.66
CA LEU A 39 -6.81 -5.27 6.88
C LEU A 39 -7.87 -6.34 7.17
N ASP A 40 -8.84 -6.05 8.06
CA ASP A 40 -9.91 -6.98 8.38
C ASP A 40 -10.73 -7.26 7.13
N GLY A 41 -10.94 -8.54 6.82
CA GLY A 41 -11.66 -8.98 5.62
C GLY A 41 -10.84 -9.89 4.70
N GLY A 42 -9.51 -9.86 4.80
CA GLY A 42 -8.66 -10.68 3.91
C GLY A 42 -8.80 -10.29 2.44
N ASP A 43 -8.26 -11.12 1.53
CA ASP A 43 -8.24 -10.83 0.10
C ASP A 43 -9.64 -10.81 -0.56
N ASP A 44 -10.59 -11.59 -0.03
CA ASP A 44 -11.92 -11.76 -0.61
C ASP A 44 -12.96 -10.72 -0.12
N ASN A 45 -12.63 -9.95 0.91
CA ASN A 45 -13.54 -8.96 1.51
C ASN A 45 -12.82 -7.62 1.75
N LEU A 46 -12.21 -7.12 0.69
CA LEU A 46 -11.55 -5.82 0.65
C LEU A 46 -12.55 -4.69 0.97
N PHE A 47 -12.27 -3.95 2.04
CA PHE A 47 -12.90 -2.65 2.30
C PHE A 47 -12.28 -1.62 1.38
N GLY A 48 -12.75 -1.54 0.13
CA GLY A 48 -12.25 -0.66 -0.91
C GLY A 48 -12.30 -1.30 -2.29
N THR A 49 -11.44 -0.84 -3.21
CA THR A 49 -11.34 -1.38 -4.58
C THR A 49 -9.89 -1.53 -5.01
N SER A 50 -9.65 -2.26 -6.10
CA SER A 50 -8.34 -2.32 -6.74
C SER A 50 -8.33 -1.50 -8.04
N ALA A 51 -7.19 -0.88 -8.31
CA ALA A 51 -6.91 -0.13 -9.53
C ALA A 51 -5.68 -0.73 -10.21
N ALA A 52 -5.68 -0.76 -11.53
CA ALA A 52 -4.51 -1.13 -12.32
C ALA A 52 -3.90 0.13 -12.95
N GLN A 53 -2.57 0.18 -13.04
CA GLN A 53 -1.92 1.24 -13.81
C GLN A 53 -1.96 0.87 -15.29
N ALA A 54 -2.34 1.82 -16.14
CA ALA A 54 -2.37 1.61 -17.58
C ALA A 54 -0.94 1.58 -18.13
N THR A 55 -0.66 0.59 -18.99
CA THR A 55 0.56 0.57 -19.80
C THR A 55 0.23 1.17 -21.16
N ALA A 56 1.03 2.13 -21.63
CA ALA A 56 0.85 2.73 -22.94
C ALA A 56 1.18 1.73 -24.05
N ALA A 57 0.66 1.96 -25.26
CA ALA A 57 0.81 1.06 -26.39
C ALA A 57 2.27 0.88 -26.87
N ASP A 58 3.15 1.83 -26.52
CA ASP A 58 4.59 1.81 -26.76
C ASP A 58 5.36 1.01 -25.68
N GLY A 59 4.65 0.45 -24.69
CA GLY A 59 5.23 -0.27 -23.56
C GLY A 59 5.71 0.63 -22.41
N SER A 60 5.57 1.95 -22.54
CA SER A 60 5.90 2.89 -21.48
C SER A 60 4.90 2.79 -20.34
N LYS A 61 5.40 2.72 -19.10
CA LYS A 61 4.57 2.82 -17.88
C LYS A 61 4.75 4.20 -17.27
N THR A 62 3.69 4.99 -17.23
CA THR A 62 3.68 6.21 -16.41
C THR A 62 3.59 5.78 -14.96
N VAL A 63 4.64 6.04 -14.18
CA VAL A 63 4.64 5.78 -12.75
C VAL A 63 3.83 6.89 -12.09
N ILE A 64 2.56 6.60 -11.79
CA ILE A 64 1.70 7.49 -11.01
C ILE A 64 1.76 7.02 -9.56
N PRO A 65 2.00 7.91 -8.58
CA PRO A 65 1.94 7.55 -7.17
C PRO A 65 0.62 6.84 -6.83
N ALA A 66 0.70 5.72 -6.13
CA ALA A 66 -0.46 4.94 -5.70
C ALA A 66 -1.45 5.79 -4.92
N ALA A 67 -0.95 6.69 -4.05
CA ALA A 67 -1.78 7.63 -3.31
C ALA A 67 -2.59 8.55 -4.23
N GLU A 68 -2.01 9.01 -5.34
CA GLU A 68 -2.68 9.87 -6.32
C GLU A 68 -3.78 9.12 -7.07
N VAL A 69 -3.53 7.88 -7.49
CA VAL A 69 -4.54 7.00 -8.12
C VAL A 69 -5.74 6.82 -7.19
N CYS A 70 -5.51 6.48 -5.92
CA CYS A 70 -6.59 6.28 -4.97
C CYS A 70 -7.31 7.59 -4.62
N SER A 71 -6.59 8.72 -4.56
CA SER A 71 -7.22 10.03 -4.34
C SER A 71 -8.23 10.37 -5.44
N THR A 72 -7.93 9.99 -6.68
CA THR A 72 -8.81 10.19 -7.82
C THR A 72 -10.10 9.38 -7.65
N LEU A 73 -10.00 8.11 -7.28
CA LEU A 73 -11.18 7.27 -7.01
C LEU A 73 -12.07 7.83 -5.89
N TRP A 74 -11.47 8.40 -4.84
CA TRP A 74 -12.22 9.12 -3.80
C TRP A 74 -12.94 10.37 -4.33
N ARG A 75 -12.28 11.15 -5.19
CA ARG A 75 -12.87 12.37 -5.78
C ARG A 75 -14.06 12.09 -6.71
N TYR A 76 -13.96 11.03 -7.51
CA TYR A 76 -15.07 10.50 -8.30
C TYR A 76 -16.14 9.82 -7.42
N GLY A 77 -15.81 9.51 -6.16
CA GLY A 77 -16.63 8.74 -5.20
C GLY A 77 -16.89 7.31 -5.62
N LEU A 78 -15.95 6.73 -6.36
CA LEU A 78 -15.82 5.30 -6.53
C LEU A 78 -15.37 4.63 -5.21
N LEU A 79 -14.75 5.40 -4.29
CA LEU A 79 -14.58 5.01 -2.89
C LEU A 79 -15.39 5.91 -1.97
N ALA A 80 -15.92 5.31 -0.90
CA ALA A 80 -16.56 6.01 0.21
C ALA A 80 -16.11 5.38 1.55
N PRO A 81 -16.22 6.10 2.68
CA PRO A 81 -15.81 5.56 3.98
C PRO A 81 -16.55 4.26 4.31
N ASP A 82 -15.82 3.26 4.82
CA ASP A 82 -16.33 1.93 5.15
C ASP A 82 -17.05 1.18 4.00
N SER A 83 -16.90 1.63 2.75
CA SER A 83 -17.48 0.93 1.60
C SER A 83 -16.75 -0.38 1.32
N ARG A 84 -17.51 -1.40 0.92
CA ARG A 84 -16.96 -2.64 0.36
C ARG A 84 -17.10 -2.59 -1.15
N GLY A 85 -15.99 -2.75 -1.87
CA GLY A 85 -15.98 -2.58 -3.32
C GLY A 85 -16.05 -1.12 -3.77
N ALA A 86 -16.02 -0.95 -5.10
CA ALA A 86 -16.28 0.33 -5.74
C ALA A 86 -17.77 0.69 -5.63
N VAL A 87 -18.04 1.95 -5.32
CA VAL A 87 -19.39 2.50 -5.34
C VAL A 87 -19.78 2.80 -6.78
N HIS A 88 -21.00 2.44 -7.17
CA HIS A 88 -21.52 2.78 -8.50
C HIS A 88 -21.74 4.30 -8.59
N VAL A 89 -21.13 4.93 -9.59
CA VAL A 89 -21.33 6.34 -9.92
C VAL A 89 -21.70 6.48 -11.41
N PRO A 90 -22.52 7.48 -11.77
CA PRO A 90 -22.81 7.78 -13.16
C PRO A 90 -21.52 8.01 -13.96
N SER A 91 -21.52 7.60 -15.23
CA SER A 91 -20.35 7.72 -16.10
C SER A 91 -19.93 9.17 -16.36
N ASP A 92 -20.85 10.11 -16.18
CA ASP A 92 -20.69 11.57 -16.30
C ASP A 92 -20.39 12.26 -14.96
N ALA A 93 -20.09 11.50 -13.90
CA ALA A 93 -19.79 12.06 -12.59
C ALA A 93 -18.48 12.89 -12.61
N GLU A 94 -18.60 14.17 -12.30
CA GLU A 94 -17.45 15.07 -12.09
C GLU A 94 -16.77 14.77 -10.74
N PRO A 95 -15.43 14.93 -10.64
CA PRO A 95 -14.66 14.73 -9.42
C PRO A 95 -14.92 15.84 -8.39
N THR A 96 -16.07 15.77 -7.73
CA THR A 96 -16.60 16.81 -6.84
C THR A 96 -16.33 16.54 -5.36
N ARG A 97 -15.93 15.32 -5.00
CA ARG A 97 -15.63 14.95 -3.60
C ARG A 97 -14.18 15.26 -3.26
N SER A 98 -13.91 15.52 -1.98
CA SER A 98 -12.53 15.60 -1.49
C SER A 98 -12.03 14.21 -1.09
N ALA A 99 -10.78 13.91 -1.41
CA ALA A 99 -10.12 12.72 -0.86
C ALA A 99 -9.71 13.00 0.60
N PRO A 100 -9.81 12.00 1.50
CA PRO A 100 -9.18 12.10 2.82
C PRO A 100 -7.65 12.13 2.67
N PRO A 101 -6.89 12.46 3.73
CA PRO A 101 -5.47 12.18 3.75
C PRO A 101 -5.24 10.68 3.51
N LEU A 102 -4.33 10.36 2.58
CA LEU A 102 -4.03 9.00 2.16
C LEU A 102 -2.55 8.70 2.37
N VAL A 103 -2.25 7.45 2.69
CA VAL A 103 -0.89 6.96 2.86
C VAL A 103 -0.72 5.63 2.15
N ALA A 104 0.40 5.49 1.42
CA ALA A 104 0.74 4.27 0.72
C ALA A 104 1.65 3.36 1.57
N CYS A 105 1.24 2.11 1.71
CA CYS A 105 1.96 1.04 2.39
C CYS A 105 2.25 -0.08 1.39
N ALA A 106 3.31 -0.85 1.63
CA ALA A 106 3.58 -2.07 0.87
C ALA A 106 3.04 -3.29 1.61
N LEU A 107 2.18 -4.07 0.95
CA LEU A 107 1.74 -5.36 1.47
C LEU A 107 2.88 -6.39 1.36
N ARG A 108 2.81 -7.46 2.18
CA ARG A 108 3.82 -8.54 2.17
C ARG A 108 3.98 -9.24 0.82
N ASN A 109 2.94 -9.24 -0.01
CA ASN A 109 2.96 -9.78 -1.37
C ASN A 109 3.50 -8.81 -2.41
N GLY A 110 4.00 -7.64 -2.00
CA GLY A 110 4.56 -6.63 -2.90
C GLY A 110 3.51 -5.81 -3.65
N ILE A 111 2.26 -5.77 -3.20
CA ILE A 111 1.21 -4.91 -3.76
C ILE A 111 1.17 -3.58 -2.99
N ALA A 112 1.00 -2.46 -3.70
CA ALA A 112 0.75 -1.17 -3.07
C ALA A 112 -0.66 -1.13 -2.48
N ALA A 113 -0.75 -0.80 -1.19
CA ALA A 113 -2.00 -0.61 -0.47
C ALA A 113 -2.08 0.82 0.06
N VAL A 114 -3.14 1.53 -0.30
CA VAL A 114 -3.35 2.91 0.12
C VAL A 114 -4.51 2.96 1.10
N PHE A 115 -4.27 3.54 2.26
CA PHE A 115 -5.24 3.66 3.34
C PHE A 115 -5.56 5.12 3.63
N PRO A 116 -6.79 5.44 4.07
CA PRO A 116 -7.07 6.73 4.67
C PRO A 116 -6.37 6.83 6.03
N GLY A 117 -5.66 7.93 6.26
CA GLY A 117 -4.92 8.16 7.49
C GLY A 117 -3.68 9.02 7.31
N ASP A 118 -2.84 9.03 8.33
CA ASP A 118 -1.60 9.79 8.42
C ASP A 118 -0.36 8.90 8.30
N ASP A 119 0.80 9.49 8.52
CA ASP A 119 2.06 8.81 8.33
C ASP A 119 2.25 7.55 9.18
N ASN A 120 1.57 7.48 10.33
CA ASN A 120 1.66 6.37 11.28
C ASN A 120 0.73 5.20 10.94
N THR A 121 -0.18 5.35 9.97
CA THR A 121 -1.16 4.28 9.64
C THR A 121 -0.50 3.00 9.16
N CYS A 122 0.54 3.06 8.32
CA CYS A 122 1.26 1.83 7.91
C CYS A 122 1.85 1.09 9.10
N THR A 123 2.48 1.81 10.03
CA THR A 123 3.07 1.24 11.25
C THR A 123 2.00 0.63 12.16
N ALA A 124 0.85 1.30 12.33
CA ALA A 124 -0.29 0.78 13.08
C ALA A 124 -0.85 -0.53 12.48
N LEU A 125 -0.76 -0.68 11.15
CA LEU A 125 -1.17 -1.88 10.42
C LEU A 125 -0.04 -2.93 10.30
N CYS A 126 1.11 -2.71 10.95
CA CYS A 126 2.31 -3.55 10.83
C CYS A 126 2.78 -3.74 9.37
N LEU A 127 2.61 -2.69 8.55
CA LEU A 127 3.05 -2.63 7.16
C LEU A 127 4.23 -1.65 7.00
N PRO A 128 5.18 -1.95 6.12
CA PRO A 128 6.18 -0.98 5.68
C PRO A 128 5.53 0.13 4.84
N ARG A 129 6.12 1.32 4.89
CA ARG A 129 5.78 2.42 3.97
C ARG A 129 6.20 2.07 2.55
N LEU A 130 5.38 2.47 1.58
CA LEU A 130 5.77 2.37 0.18
C LEU A 130 6.82 3.45 -0.11
N ALA A 131 7.91 3.07 -0.76
CA ALA A 131 8.87 4.02 -1.32
C ALA A 131 8.41 4.35 -2.74
N GLU A 132 7.88 5.56 -2.93
CA GLU A 132 7.41 6.10 -4.20
C GLU A 132 8.36 7.17 -4.74
#